data_AF-A0AAW6FRZ8-F1
#
_entry.id   AF-A0AAW6FRZ8-F1
#
_cell.length_a   1.000
_cell.length_b   1.000
_cell.length_c   1.000
_cell.angle_alpha   90.00
_cell.angle_beta   90.00
_cell.angle_gamma   90.00
#
_symmetry.space_group_name_H-M   'P 1'
#
loop_
_entity.id
_entity.type
_entity.pdbx_description
1 polymer ?
#
loop_
_entity_poly.entity_id
_entity_poly.type
_entity_poly.pdbx_seq_one_letter_code
_entity_poly.pdbx_strand_id
1 'polypeptide(L)'
;MNLLKKHSPEIKIGIGMSTSRELVIKAVRKDVGINSKVWIGKAVARASKFSSFGNKNGIAPLIFSKSSYDQFISFLEEKNRKSKPKEWFNKHYDEQLGTYYSANIIKTEFNSWILDGMKD
;
A
#
# COMPACT_ATOMS: atom_id res chain seq x y z
N MET A 1 9.39 20.10 17.14
CA MET A 1 8.18 19.78 17.93
C MET A 1 7.85 18.31 17.70
N ASN A 2 8.18 17.42 18.64
CA ASN A 2 8.01 15.96 18.45
C ASN A 2 6.53 15.58 18.49
N LEU A 3 5.93 15.28 17.34
CA LEU A 3 4.55 14.80 17.23
C LEU A 3 4.32 13.49 18.01
N LEU A 4 5.38 12.72 18.27
CA LEU A 4 5.36 11.51 19.10
C LEU A 4 5.30 11.77 20.62
N LYS A 5 5.56 13.01 21.09
CA LYS A 5 5.54 13.33 22.54
C LYS A 5 4.14 13.69 23.07
N LYS A 6 3.14 13.90 22.22
CA LYS A 6 1.75 14.09 22.65
C LYS A 6 1.07 12.71 22.70
N HIS A 7 0.33 12.44 23.77
CA HIS A 7 -0.52 11.25 24.01
C HIS A 7 -1.66 11.06 22.96
N SER A 8 -1.38 11.27 21.68
CA SER A 8 -2.31 10.95 20.60
C SER A 8 -2.24 9.45 20.33
N PRO A 9 -3.38 8.75 20.20
CA PRO A 9 -3.38 7.33 19.87
C PRO A 9 -2.67 7.11 18.53
N GLU A 10 -1.85 6.07 18.46
CA GLU A 10 -1.19 5.65 17.22
C GLU A 10 -2.26 5.22 16.21
N ILE A 11 -2.27 5.87 15.04
CA ILE A 11 -3.19 5.53 13.97
C ILE A 11 -2.57 4.40 13.13
N LYS A 12 -3.15 3.22 13.23
CA LYS A 12 -2.76 2.07 12.40
C LYS A 12 -3.51 2.12 11.07
N ILE A 13 -2.78 2.16 9.96
CA ILE A 13 -3.32 2.31 8.61
C ILE A 13 -2.98 1.08 7.77
N GLY A 14 -3.95 0.57 7.00
CA GLY A 14 -3.72 -0.43 5.96
C GLY A 14 -3.58 0.25 4.59
N ILE A 15 -2.60 -0.18 3.80
CA ILE A 15 -2.34 0.33 2.45
C ILE A 15 -2.48 -0.83 1.47
N GLY A 16 -3.44 -0.71 0.55
CA GLY A 16 -3.69 -1.71 -0.50
C GLY A 16 -3.21 -1.22 -1.86
N MET A 17 -2.53 -2.08 -2.62
CA MET A 17 -2.09 -1.83 -3.98
C MET A 17 -2.57 -2.96 -4.90
N SER A 18 -3.12 -2.60 -6.05
CA SER A 18 -3.46 -3.56 -7.09
C SER A 18 -3.25 -2.99 -8.47
N THR A 19 -2.83 -3.83 -9.41
CA THR A 19 -2.63 -3.47 -10.81
C THR A 19 -3.56 -4.32 -11.69
N SER A 20 -4.33 -3.65 -12.55
CA SER A 20 -5.16 -4.26 -13.59
C SER A 20 -5.40 -3.25 -14.71
N ARG A 21 -6.03 -3.70 -15.80
CA ARG A 21 -6.54 -2.78 -16.83
C ARG A 21 -7.85 -2.16 -16.33
N GLU A 22 -7.93 -0.84 -16.38
CA GLU A 22 -9.04 -0.07 -15.82
C GLU A 22 -9.68 0.81 -16.90
N LEU A 23 -10.98 1.07 -16.76
CA LEU A 23 -11.67 2.09 -17.54
C LEU A 23 -11.46 3.44 -16.86
N VAL A 24 -10.95 4.42 -17.60
CA VAL A 24 -10.82 5.80 -17.11
C VAL A 24 -11.82 6.68 -17.85
N ILE A 25 -12.74 7.28 -17.11
CA ILE A 25 -13.71 8.22 -17.66
C ILE A 25 -13.46 9.62 -17.11
N LYS A 26 -13.78 10.64 -17.91
CA LYS A 26 -13.83 12.02 -17.45
C LYS A 26 -15.26 12.32 -17.00
N ALA A 27 -15.46 12.47 -15.70
CA ALA A 27 -16.73 12.87 -15.13
C ALA A 27 -16.82 14.41 -15.15
N VAL A 28 -17.83 14.91 -15.86
CA VAL A 28 -18.16 16.34 -15.92
C VAL A 28 -19.58 16.51 -15.45
N ARG A 29 -19.79 17.47 -14.55
CA ARG A 29 -21.13 17.94 -14.19
C ARG A 29 -21.22 19.41 -14.58
N LYS A 30 -22.14 19.70 -15.50
CA LYS A 30 -22.41 21.08 -15.94
C LYS A 30 -22.79 21.90 -14.68
N ASP A 31 -22.26 23.11 -14.59
CA ASP A 31 -22.57 24.12 -13.56
C ASP A 31 -21.88 23.98 -12.18
N VAL A 32 -21.00 22.99 -11.95
CA VAL A 32 -20.26 22.86 -10.67
C VAL A 32 -18.73 22.85 -10.81
N GLY A 33 -18.19 23.10 -12.01
CA GLY A 33 -16.75 23.18 -12.25
C GLY A 33 -15.97 21.86 -12.04
N ILE A 34 -16.64 20.76 -11.72
CA ILE A 34 -16.00 19.46 -11.49
C ILE A 34 -15.60 18.84 -12.83
N ASN A 35 -14.29 18.66 -12.99
CA ASN A 35 -13.64 17.93 -14.09
C ASN A 35 -12.68 16.90 -13.48
N SER A 36 -13.19 15.72 -13.16
CA SER A 36 -12.42 14.67 -12.50
C SER A 36 -12.28 13.45 -13.40
N LYS A 37 -11.09 12.84 -13.40
CA LYS A 37 -10.91 11.49 -13.94
C LYS A 37 -11.37 10.50 -12.88
N VAL A 38 -12.16 9.52 -13.30
CA VAL A 38 -12.65 8.43 -12.46
C VAL A 38 -12.15 7.12 -13.05
N TRP A 39 -11.58 6.28 -12.19
CA TRP A 39 -11.11 4.95 -12.54
C TRP A 39 -12.12 3.92 -12.10
N ILE A 40 -12.51 3.03 -13.01
CA ILE A 40 -13.48 1.97 -12.77
C ILE A 40 -12.85 0.65 -13.20
N GLY A 41 -12.85 -0.31 -12.28
CA GLY A 41 -12.37 -1.65 -12.55
C GLY A 41 -11.81 -2.37 -11.32
N LYS A 42 -11.09 -3.45 -11.60
CA LYS A 42 -10.71 -4.45 -10.60
C LYS A 42 -9.62 -3.93 -9.66
N ALA A 43 -8.69 -3.12 -10.16
CA ALA A 43 -7.59 -2.59 -9.37
C ALA A 43 -8.10 -1.67 -8.26
N VAL A 44 -9.03 -0.77 -8.56
CA VAL A 44 -9.60 0.17 -7.57
C VAL A 44 -10.36 -0.59 -6.48
N ALA A 45 -11.24 -1.51 -6.87
CA ALA A 45 -12.01 -2.31 -5.92
C ALA A 45 -11.10 -3.18 -5.03
N ARG A 46 -10.09 -3.83 -5.62
CA ARG A 46 -9.13 -4.66 -4.86
C ARG A 46 -8.25 -3.85 -3.94
N ALA A 47 -7.69 -2.73 -4.40
CA ALA A 47 -6.86 -1.85 -3.56
C ALA A 47 -7.64 -1.35 -2.34
N SER A 48 -8.91 -0.97 -2.52
CA SER A 48 -9.82 -0.59 -1.42
C SER A 48 -10.10 -1.75 -0.46
N LYS A 49 -10.35 -2.97 -0.99
CA LYS A 49 -10.55 -4.14 -0.13
C LYS A 49 -9.27 -4.48 0.66
N PHE A 50 -8.11 -4.42 0.02
CA PHE A 50 -6.82 -4.67 0.67
C PHE A 50 -6.47 -3.63 1.73
N SER A 51 -6.72 -2.33 1.51
CA SER A 51 -6.49 -1.33 2.57
C SER A 51 -7.37 -1.58 3.79
N SER A 52 -8.55 -2.19 3.61
CA SER A 52 -9.42 -2.57 4.72
C SER A 52 -8.92 -3.76 5.54
N PHE A 53 -8.00 -4.58 4.99
CA PHE A 53 -7.42 -5.77 5.63
C PHE A 53 -6.11 -5.47 6.38
N GLY A 54 -5.31 -4.52 5.89
CA GLY A 54 -4.03 -4.18 6.50
C GLY A 54 -4.19 -3.76 7.97
N ASN A 55 -3.24 -4.16 8.82
CA ASN A 55 -3.27 -3.93 10.26
C ASN A 55 -4.45 -4.59 11.01
N LYS A 56 -5.10 -5.60 10.42
CA LYS A 56 -6.18 -6.38 11.06
C LYS A 56 -5.89 -7.86 10.98
N ASN A 57 -6.37 -8.63 11.96
CA ASN A 57 -6.31 -10.10 11.99
C ASN A 57 -4.90 -10.67 11.73
N GLY A 58 -3.86 -10.00 12.20
CA GLY A 58 -2.46 -10.40 12.00
C GLY A 58 -1.91 -10.13 10.58
N ILE A 59 -2.67 -9.47 9.71
CA ILE A 59 -2.21 -9.10 8.37
C ILE A 59 -1.38 -7.81 8.45
N ALA A 60 -0.19 -7.86 7.84
CA ALA A 60 0.74 -6.74 7.77
C ALA A 60 0.14 -5.52 7.04
N PRO A 61 0.61 -4.29 7.31
CA PRO A 61 -0.03 -3.05 6.85
C PRO A 61 -0.06 -2.87 5.34
N LEU A 62 1.00 -3.29 4.63
CA LEU A 62 1.10 -3.15 3.18
C LEU A 62 0.57 -4.42 2.53
N ILE A 63 -0.37 -4.30 1.60
CA ILE A 63 -0.97 -5.43 0.90
C ILE A 63 -0.97 -5.19 -0.60
N PHE A 64 -0.53 -6.19 -1.36
CA PHE A 64 -0.34 -6.15 -2.81
C PHE A 64 -1.08 -7.30 -3.48
N SER A 65 -1.84 -7.04 -4.55
CA SER A 65 -2.27 -8.14 -5.42
C SER A 65 -1.07 -8.87 -6.00
N LYS A 66 -1.23 -10.16 -6.32
CA LYS A 66 -0.20 -10.93 -7.06
C LYS A 66 0.33 -10.16 -8.28
N SER A 67 -0.55 -9.55 -9.07
CA SER A 67 -0.14 -8.77 -10.25
C SER A 67 0.77 -7.59 -9.93
N SER A 68 0.55 -6.88 -8.82
CA SER A 68 1.42 -5.77 -8.42
C SER A 68 2.73 -6.29 -7.86
N TYR A 69 2.68 -7.31 -7.00
CA TYR A 69 3.88 -7.94 -6.44
C TYR A 69 4.83 -8.45 -7.53
N ASP A 70 4.29 -9.20 -8.50
CA ASP A 70 5.07 -9.77 -9.60
C ASP A 70 5.77 -8.68 -10.45
N GLN A 71 5.18 -7.47 -10.52
CA GLN A 71 5.73 -6.36 -11.31
C GLN A 71 6.97 -5.73 -10.67
N PHE A 72 7.04 -5.63 -9.34
CA PHE A 72 8.12 -4.90 -8.67
C PHE A 72 9.14 -5.80 -7.97
N ILE A 73 8.80 -7.06 -7.65
CA ILE A 73 9.64 -7.87 -6.75
C ILE A 73 11.05 -8.10 -7.29
N SER A 74 11.20 -8.34 -8.60
CA SER A 74 12.51 -8.54 -9.23
C SER A 74 13.39 -7.29 -9.10
N PHE A 75 12.81 -6.11 -9.33
CA PHE A 75 13.52 -4.84 -9.15
C PHE A 75 13.90 -4.60 -7.69
N LEU A 76 13.02 -4.96 -6.75
CA LEU A 76 13.30 -4.84 -5.32
C LEU A 76 14.47 -5.76 -4.91
N GLU A 77 14.52 -6.99 -5.40
CA GLU A 77 15.66 -7.90 -5.22
C GLU A 77 16.95 -7.33 -5.81
N GLU A 78 16.88 -6.78 -7.02
CA GLU A 78 18.06 -6.23 -7.70
C GLU A 78 18.68 -5.04 -6.96
N LYS A 79 17.84 -4.20 -6.34
CA LYS A 79 18.30 -3.05 -5.53
C LYS A 79 18.77 -3.44 -4.14
N ASN A 80 18.40 -4.61 -3.65
CA ASN A 80 18.72 -5.08 -2.30
C ASN A 80 19.41 -6.44 -2.33
N ARG A 81 20.38 -6.66 -3.23
CA ARG A 81 21.01 -7.98 -3.49
C ARG A 81 21.65 -8.64 -2.27
N LYS A 82 22.06 -7.84 -1.27
CA LYS A 82 22.64 -8.32 -0.01
C LYS A 82 21.58 -8.83 0.97
N SER A 83 20.32 -8.54 0.69
CA SER A 83 19.17 -8.98 1.45
C SER A 83 18.35 -9.96 0.60
N LYS A 84 17.31 -10.55 1.21
CA LYS A 84 16.38 -11.44 0.50
C LYS A 84 14.95 -10.85 0.50
N PRO A 85 14.66 -9.82 -0.32
CA PRO A 85 13.39 -9.09 -0.22
C PRO A 85 12.13 -9.93 -0.34
N LYS A 86 12.15 -11.05 -1.07
CA LYS A 86 11.02 -11.98 -1.13
C LYS A 86 10.59 -12.52 0.24
N GLU A 87 11.55 -12.71 1.15
CA GLU A 87 11.28 -13.19 2.52
C GLU A 87 10.59 -12.13 3.40
N TRP A 88 10.52 -10.87 2.94
CA TRP A 88 9.80 -9.80 3.66
C TRP A 88 8.29 -9.84 3.46
N PHE A 89 7.81 -10.72 2.57
CA PHE A 89 6.41 -10.81 2.20
C PHE A 89 5.80 -12.13 2.68
N ASN A 90 4.63 -12.03 3.30
CA ASN A 90 3.78 -13.16 3.60
C ASN A 90 2.79 -13.36 2.44
N LYS A 91 2.74 -14.57 1.89
CA LYS A 91 1.78 -14.94 0.84
C LYS A 91 0.47 -15.38 1.49
N HIS A 92 -0.64 -14.92 0.92
CA HIS A 92 -2.00 -15.23 1.35
C HIS A 92 -2.85 -15.69 0.18
N TYR A 93 -4.00 -16.30 0.49
CA TYR A 93 -5.01 -16.66 -0.48
C TYR A 93 -6.40 -16.33 0.07
N ASP A 94 -7.23 -15.73 -0.76
CA ASP A 94 -8.64 -15.47 -0.51
C ASP A 94 -9.44 -15.92 -1.73
N GLU A 95 -10.62 -16.50 -1.54
CA GLU A 95 -11.42 -17.07 -2.63
C GLU A 95 -11.87 -16.02 -3.66
N GLN A 96 -12.14 -14.79 -3.23
CA GLN A 96 -12.63 -13.71 -4.10
C GLN A 96 -11.49 -12.88 -4.68
N LEU A 97 -10.44 -12.66 -3.90
CA LEU A 97 -9.31 -11.79 -4.25
C LEU A 97 -8.16 -12.55 -4.91
N GLY A 98 -8.10 -13.86 -4.72
CA GLY A 98 -7.02 -14.73 -5.15
C GLY A 98 -5.78 -14.59 -4.27
N THR A 99 -4.60 -14.90 -4.83
CA THR A 99 -3.33 -14.72 -4.14
C THR A 99 -3.00 -13.24 -3.96
N TYR A 100 -2.58 -12.87 -2.75
CA TYR A 100 -2.04 -11.55 -2.42
C TYR A 100 -0.87 -11.68 -1.45
N TYR A 101 -0.11 -10.59 -1.29
CA TYR A 101 1.09 -10.54 -0.46
C TYR A 101 0.95 -9.41 0.54
N SER A 102 1.34 -9.64 1.78
CA SER A 102 1.40 -8.59 2.81
C SER A 102 2.83 -8.40 3.31
N ALA A 103 3.22 -7.17 3.63
CA ALA A 103 4.53 -6.88 4.22
C ALA A 103 4.48 -5.73 5.23
N ASN A 104 5.50 -5.66 6.08
CA ASN A 104 5.75 -4.54 7.01
C ASN A 104 7.13 -3.94 6.74
N ILE A 105 7.36 -3.54 5.49
CA ILE A 105 8.66 -3.01 5.05
C ILE A 105 8.78 -1.56 5.50
N ILE A 106 9.87 -1.26 6.19
CA ILE A 106 10.22 0.09 6.66
C ILE A 106 11.54 0.54 6.02
N LYS A 107 11.60 1.79 5.58
CA LYS A 107 12.88 2.43 5.26
C LYS A 107 13.50 2.91 6.57
N THR A 108 14.48 2.18 7.08
CA THR A 108 15.06 2.39 8.42
C THR A 108 15.57 3.82 8.62
N GLU A 109 16.28 4.39 7.66
CA GLU A 109 16.76 5.77 7.70
C GLU A 109 15.63 6.78 7.89
N PHE A 110 14.52 6.60 7.17
CA PHE A 110 13.37 7.49 7.26
C PHE A 110 12.63 7.31 8.59
N ASN A 111 12.53 6.07 9.07
CA ASN A 111 11.96 5.78 10.38
C ASN A 111 12.80 6.41 11.50
N SER A 112 14.12 6.29 11.44
CA SER A 112 15.04 6.96 12.38
C SER A 112 14.87 8.47 12.33
N TRP A 113 14.82 9.07 11.13
CA TRP A 113 14.57 10.51 10.98
C TRP A 113 13.26 10.97 11.65
N ILE A 114 12.17 10.19 11.52
CA ILE A 114 10.91 10.47 12.24
C ILE A 114 11.11 10.40 13.76
N LEU A 115 11.76 9.33 14.25
CA LEU A 115 11.97 9.09 15.68
C LEU A 115 12.89 10.15 16.32
N ASP A 116 13.89 10.60 15.58
CA ASP A 116 14.84 11.64 15.98
C ASP A 116 14.23 13.06 15.93
N GLY A 117 12.98 13.16 15.49
CA GLY A 117 12.18 14.38 15.54
C GLY A 117 12.20 15.19 14.27
N MET A 118 12.44 14.54 13.12
CA MET A 118 12.45 15.13 11.78
C MET A 118 13.40 16.32 11.70
N LYS A 119 14.62 16.15 12.21
CA LYS A 119 15.66 17.18 12.15
C LYS A 119 16.24 17.22 10.73
N ASP A 120 16.44 18.43 10.22
CA ASP A 120 17.09 18.68 8.92
C ASP A 120 18.61 18.54 9.01
#